data_AF-A0A7G2K1Y6-F1
#
_entry.id   AF-A0A7G2K1Y6-F1
#
_cell.length_a   1.000
_cell.length_b   1.000
_cell.length_c   1.000
_cell.angle_alpha   90.00
_cell.angle_beta   90.00
_cell.angle_gamma   90.00
#
_symmetry.space_group_name_H-M   'P 1'
#
loop_
_entity.id
_entity.type
_entity.pdbx_description
1 polymer ?
#
loop_
_entity_poly.entity_id
_entity_poly.type
_entity_poly.pdbx_seq_one_letter_code
_entity_poly.pdbx_strand_id
1 'polypeptide(L)'
;IGNGAQAKAAASYSITLGNSAKTEAATGISIGDRANVASGANSGIALGKSAVANKSGDIAIGESSSTSDKHTVNGLKIGDTTLSTGVAATNNGTVSFGNNNVKRQIQNVGAGEISENSSDAITGSQLYSVIKATDEI
;
A
#
# COMPACT_ATOMS: atom_id res chain seq x y z
N ILE A 1 13.61 -13.30 15.13
CA ILE A 1 13.33 -13.16 16.59
C ILE A 1 11.87 -13.46 16.84
N GLY A 2 11.54 -14.34 17.80
CA GLY A 2 10.16 -14.76 18.09
C GLY A 2 9.98 -16.27 17.92
N ASN A 3 9.02 -16.84 18.66
CA ASN A 3 8.72 -18.28 18.60
C ASN A 3 8.27 -18.65 17.17
N GLY A 4 8.98 -19.57 16.51
CA GLY A 4 8.66 -19.99 15.14
C GLY A 4 8.92 -18.97 14.04
N ALA A 5 9.62 -17.86 14.33
CA ALA A 5 10.02 -16.89 13.32
C ALA A 5 11.00 -17.51 12.30
N GLN A 6 10.77 -17.32 11.00
CA GLN A 6 11.51 -17.97 9.93
C GLN A 6 11.93 -16.98 8.83
N ALA A 7 13.24 -16.78 8.66
CA ALA A 7 13.81 -16.31 7.40
C ALA A 7 14.16 -17.54 6.56
N LYS A 8 13.58 -17.69 5.36
CA LYS A 8 13.84 -18.84 4.47
C LYS A 8 15.17 -18.69 3.74
N ALA A 9 15.62 -19.77 3.10
CA ALA A 9 16.91 -19.81 2.39
C ALA A 9 17.08 -18.70 1.34
N ALA A 10 16.00 -18.32 0.64
CA ALA A 10 16.01 -17.23 -0.34
C ALA A 10 15.94 -15.82 0.28
N ALA A 11 15.77 -15.70 1.59
CA ALA A 11 15.56 -14.44 2.31
C ALA A 11 16.88 -13.79 2.78
N SER A 12 17.87 -13.71 1.89
CA SER A 12 19.14 -13.02 2.16
C SER A 12 18.90 -11.57 2.59
N TYR A 13 19.62 -11.10 3.61
CA TYR A 13 19.52 -9.74 4.17
C TYR A 13 18.13 -9.36 4.71
N SER A 14 17.31 -10.33 5.11
CA SER A 14 15.96 -10.08 5.61
C SER A 14 15.88 -9.75 7.11
N ILE A 15 14.75 -9.17 7.51
CA ILE A 15 14.34 -9.00 8.90
C ILE A 15 13.09 -9.86 9.16
N THR A 16 13.11 -10.67 10.22
CA THR A 16 11.95 -11.47 10.65
C THR A 16 11.77 -11.38 12.16
N LEU A 17 10.70 -10.69 12.60
CA LEU A 17 10.41 -10.39 14.01
C LEU A 17 8.93 -10.66 14.34
N GLY A 18 8.65 -11.58 15.25
CA GLY A 18 7.29 -11.89 15.71
C GLY A 18 7.02 -13.39 15.80
N ASN A 19 5.96 -13.78 16.51
CA ASN A 19 5.54 -15.17 16.61
C ASN A 19 5.14 -15.70 15.22
N SER A 20 5.75 -16.79 14.75
CA SER A 20 5.49 -17.40 13.44
C SER A 20 5.60 -16.42 12.25
N ALA A 21 6.32 -15.30 12.39
CA ALA A 21 6.62 -14.40 11.28
C ALA A 21 7.49 -15.12 10.24
N LYS A 22 7.29 -14.83 8.96
CA LYS A 22 7.91 -15.57 7.86
C LYS A 22 8.37 -14.65 6.74
N THR A 23 9.66 -14.62 6.45
CA THR A 23 10.19 -13.91 5.29
C THR A 23 10.74 -14.92 4.28
N GLU A 24 10.17 -14.93 3.07
CA GLU A 24 10.49 -15.92 2.04
C GLU A 24 11.33 -15.35 0.88
N ALA A 25 11.47 -14.02 0.78
CA ALA A 25 12.19 -13.33 -0.28
C ALA A 25 13.34 -12.46 0.24
N ALA A 26 14.32 -12.20 -0.64
CA ALA A 26 15.50 -11.40 -0.31
C ALA A 26 15.09 -9.97 0.11
N THR A 27 15.89 -9.37 0.98
CA THR A 27 15.71 -8.00 1.51
C THR A 27 14.34 -7.71 2.13
N GLY A 28 13.54 -8.76 2.39
CA GLY A 28 12.20 -8.63 2.94
C GLY A 28 12.19 -8.32 4.43
N ILE A 29 11.12 -7.66 4.89
CA ILE A 29 10.91 -7.30 6.29
C ILE A 29 9.55 -7.82 6.75
N SER A 30 9.52 -8.79 7.65
CA SER A 30 8.29 -9.27 8.30
C SER A 30 8.32 -8.94 9.79
N ILE A 31 7.43 -8.06 10.24
CA ILE A 31 7.31 -7.65 11.65
C ILE A 31 5.86 -7.81 12.13
N GLY A 32 5.62 -8.75 13.03
CA GLY A 32 4.30 -9.04 13.61
C GLY A 32 4.00 -10.54 13.73
N ASP A 33 3.00 -10.89 14.54
CA ASP A 33 2.52 -12.28 14.65
C ASP A 33 2.03 -12.78 13.27
N ARG A 34 2.66 -13.82 12.72
CA ARG A 34 2.34 -14.38 11.39
C ARG A 34 2.44 -13.36 10.24
N ALA A 35 3.21 -12.28 10.39
CA ALA A 35 3.55 -11.40 9.27
C ALA A 35 4.32 -12.19 8.20
N ASN A 36 4.04 -11.95 6.93
CA ASN A 36 4.60 -12.73 5.82
C ASN A 36 5.05 -11.86 4.65
N VAL A 37 6.30 -12.00 4.24
CA VAL A 37 6.78 -11.58 2.92
C VAL A 37 6.87 -12.82 2.05
N ALA A 38 6.02 -12.89 1.01
CA ALA A 38 5.86 -14.07 0.17
C ALA A 38 7.11 -14.37 -0.68
N SER A 39 7.19 -15.60 -1.20
CA SER A 39 8.25 -15.99 -2.12
C SER A 39 8.23 -15.11 -3.38
N GLY A 40 9.39 -14.62 -3.80
CA GLY A 40 9.52 -13.70 -4.94
C GLY A 40 9.15 -12.23 -4.64
N ALA A 41 8.67 -11.92 -3.43
CA ALA A 41 8.40 -10.55 -3.00
C ALA A 41 9.67 -9.83 -2.50
N ASN A 42 10.70 -9.75 -3.37
CA ASN A 42 11.98 -9.12 -3.03
C ASN A 42 11.75 -7.68 -2.56
N SER A 43 12.44 -7.27 -1.48
CA SER A 43 12.25 -5.97 -0.82
C SER A 43 10.82 -5.71 -0.33
N GLY A 44 9.99 -6.75 -0.20
CA GLY A 44 8.64 -6.64 0.36
C GLY A 44 8.66 -6.39 1.86
N ILE A 45 7.68 -5.64 2.36
CA ILE A 45 7.56 -5.28 3.77
C ILE A 45 6.16 -5.63 4.28
N ALA A 46 6.07 -6.50 5.29
CA ALA A 46 4.84 -6.83 6.00
C ALA A 46 4.93 -6.39 7.47
N LEU A 47 4.16 -5.36 7.84
CA LEU A 47 4.14 -4.77 9.18
C LEU A 47 2.76 -4.94 9.82
N GLY A 48 2.64 -5.88 10.76
CA GLY A 48 1.41 -6.13 11.51
C GLY A 48 1.08 -7.62 11.59
N LYS A 49 0.20 -7.98 12.53
CA LYS A 49 -0.26 -9.36 12.67
C LYS A 49 -0.95 -9.82 11.39
N SER A 50 -0.51 -10.95 10.82
CA SER A 50 -1.04 -11.51 9.57
C SER A 50 -0.97 -10.56 8.37
N ALA A 51 -0.09 -9.55 8.40
CA ALA A 51 0.17 -8.71 7.22
C ALA A 51 0.92 -9.52 6.15
N VAL A 52 0.61 -9.32 4.86
CA VAL A 52 1.19 -10.08 3.74
C VAL A 52 1.64 -9.17 2.61
N ALA A 53 2.93 -9.13 2.32
CA ALA A 53 3.48 -8.54 1.10
C ALA A 53 3.65 -9.63 0.03
N ASN A 54 2.95 -9.50 -1.09
CA ASN A 54 2.82 -10.55 -2.11
C ASN A 54 3.79 -10.41 -3.29
N LYS A 55 4.27 -9.21 -3.62
CA LYS A 55 5.11 -8.95 -4.81
C LYS A 55 6.32 -8.10 -4.46
N SER A 56 7.26 -8.01 -5.39
CA SER A 56 8.50 -7.25 -5.20
C SER A 56 8.19 -5.77 -4.94
N GLY A 57 8.80 -5.20 -3.90
CA GLY A 57 8.60 -3.80 -3.49
C GLY A 57 7.27 -3.50 -2.79
N ASP A 58 6.41 -4.50 -2.59
CA ASP A 58 5.12 -4.32 -1.90
C ASP A 58 5.30 -4.00 -0.41
N ILE A 59 4.40 -3.18 0.13
CA ILE A 59 4.33 -2.85 1.56
C ILE A 59 2.92 -3.08 2.08
N ALA A 60 2.73 -4.03 2.99
CA ALA A 60 1.48 -4.26 3.72
C ALA A 60 1.59 -3.71 5.14
N ILE A 61 0.71 -2.77 5.51
CA ILE A 61 0.73 -2.06 6.80
C ILE A 61 -0.58 -2.30 7.56
N GLY A 62 -0.49 -2.87 8.76
CA GLY A 62 -1.60 -3.12 9.68
C GLY A 62 -2.03 -4.59 9.75
N GLU A 63 -2.81 -4.91 10.79
CA GLU A 63 -3.33 -6.27 10.99
C GLU A 63 -4.14 -6.74 9.77
N SER A 64 -3.84 -7.95 9.29
CA SER A 64 -4.49 -8.59 8.15
C SER A 64 -4.37 -7.83 6.82
N SER A 65 -3.51 -6.81 6.72
CA SER A 65 -3.29 -6.12 5.46
C SER A 65 -2.62 -7.05 4.45
N SER A 66 -3.02 -7.00 3.20
CA SER A 66 -2.44 -7.78 2.11
C SER A 66 -2.27 -6.88 0.90
N THR A 67 -1.11 -6.91 0.27
CA THR A 67 -0.92 -6.23 -1.01
C THR A 67 -1.56 -7.02 -2.15
N SER A 68 -1.83 -6.36 -3.27
CA SER A 68 -2.40 -6.94 -4.48
C SER A 68 -1.74 -6.31 -5.71
N ASP A 69 -2.14 -6.73 -6.91
CA ASP A 69 -1.74 -6.03 -8.11
C ASP A 69 -2.14 -4.55 -8.08
N LYS A 70 -1.28 -3.70 -8.63
CA LYS A 70 -1.57 -2.30 -8.86
C LYS A 70 -2.82 -2.18 -9.72
N HIS A 71 -3.73 -1.30 -9.32
CA HIS A 71 -4.90 -0.99 -10.14
C HIS A 71 -4.49 -0.14 -11.34
N THR A 72 -4.92 -0.53 -12.54
CA THR A 72 -4.80 0.30 -13.73
C THR A 72 -5.99 1.26 -13.80
N VAL A 73 -5.70 2.56 -13.86
CA VAL A 73 -6.72 3.59 -14.04
C VAL A 73 -6.64 4.09 -15.48
N ASN A 74 -7.70 3.87 -16.27
CA ASN A 74 -7.72 4.18 -17.71
C ASN A 74 -8.43 5.50 -18.05
N GLY A 75 -8.98 6.18 -17.05
CA GLY A 75 -9.71 7.43 -17.21
C GLY A 75 -10.52 7.76 -15.96
N LEU A 76 -10.76 9.05 -15.71
CA LEU A 76 -11.65 9.53 -14.66
C LEU A 76 -12.95 10.02 -15.31
N LYS A 77 -14.07 9.33 -15.06
CA LYS A 77 -15.35 9.68 -15.67
C LYS A 77 -16.15 10.62 -14.76
N ILE A 78 -16.52 11.79 -15.28
CA ILE A 78 -17.45 12.74 -14.65
C ILE A 78 -18.56 13.01 -15.66
N GLY A 79 -19.79 12.56 -15.36
CA GLY A 79 -20.88 12.56 -16.35
C GLY A 79 -20.49 11.77 -17.59
N ASP A 80 -20.59 12.39 -18.77
CA ASP A 80 -20.17 11.79 -20.05
C ASP A 80 -18.72 12.13 -20.45
N THR A 81 -18.02 12.94 -19.65
CA THR A 81 -16.64 13.35 -19.92
C THR A 81 -15.64 12.39 -19.27
N THR A 82 -14.65 11.95 -20.05
CA THR A 82 -13.48 11.22 -19.55
C THR A 82 -12.30 12.18 -19.43
N LEU A 83 -11.81 12.36 -18.21
CA LEU A 83 -10.66 13.20 -17.89
C LEU A 83 -9.37 12.37 -17.80
N SER A 84 -8.24 13.07 -17.90
CA SER A 84 -6.91 12.53 -17.62
C SER A 84 -6.85 11.95 -16.21
N THR A 85 -6.08 10.88 -16.04
CA THR A 85 -5.84 10.24 -14.74
C THR A 85 -4.70 10.89 -13.95
N GLY A 86 -4.03 11.89 -14.53
CA GLY A 86 -2.83 12.50 -13.96
C GLY A 86 -1.62 11.57 -14.04
N VAL A 87 -0.70 11.70 -13.07
CA VAL A 87 0.55 10.94 -13.02
C VAL A 87 0.29 9.46 -12.72
N ALA A 88 0.79 8.57 -13.59
CA ALA A 88 0.66 7.13 -13.41
C ALA A 88 1.66 6.58 -12.38
N ALA A 89 1.21 5.66 -11.52
CA ALA A 89 2.08 4.93 -10.63
C ALA A 89 3.08 4.05 -11.41
N THR A 90 4.32 3.97 -10.93
CA THR A 90 5.35 3.08 -11.49
C THR A 90 5.10 1.61 -11.11
N ASN A 91 5.81 0.68 -11.75
CA ASN A 91 5.68 -0.76 -11.47
C ASN A 91 6.67 -1.24 -10.40
N ASN A 92 6.71 -0.55 -9.26
CA ASN A 92 7.64 -0.82 -8.16
C ASN A 92 6.95 -1.34 -6.88
N GLY A 93 5.77 -1.93 -7.03
CA GLY A 93 4.97 -2.46 -5.92
C GLY A 93 3.83 -1.54 -5.50
N THR A 94 3.08 -1.97 -4.50
CA THR A 94 1.93 -1.28 -3.92
C THR A 94 2.08 -1.13 -2.41
N VAL A 95 1.49 -0.08 -1.85
CA VAL A 95 1.30 0.04 -0.40
C VAL A 95 -0.15 -0.25 -0.07
N SER A 96 -0.41 -1.29 0.72
CA SER A 96 -1.74 -1.66 1.18
C SER A 96 -1.91 -1.43 2.68
N PHE A 97 -2.95 -0.68 3.03
CA PHE A 97 -3.36 -0.44 4.41
C PHE A 97 -4.50 -1.39 4.84
N GLY A 98 -4.77 -2.45 4.08
CA GLY A 98 -5.91 -3.33 4.32
C GLY A 98 -5.96 -4.50 3.35
N ASN A 99 -7.16 -4.98 3.06
CA ASN A 99 -7.44 -6.03 2.09
C ASN A 99 -8.88 -5.87 1.56
N ASN A 100 -9.38 -6.86 0.80
CA ASN A 100 -10.73 -6.83 0.22
C ASN A 100 -11.86 -6.68 1.25
N ASN A 101 -11.64 -7.03 2.52
CA ASN A 101 -12.62 -6.96 3.60
C ASN A 101 -12.30 -5.83 4.60
N VAL A 102 -11.01 -5.56 4.85
CA VAL A 102 -10.53 -4.54 5.80
C VAL A 102 -10.07 -3.30 5.05
N LYS A 103 -10.67 -2.14 5.33
CA LYS A 103 -10.21 -0.84 4.81
C LYS A 103 -9.95 0.09 5.98
N ARG A 104 -8.96 0.98 5.82
CA ARG A 104 -8.57 1.93 6.86
C ARG A 104 -8.61 3.35 6.30
N GLN A 105 -8.94 4.30 7.16
CA GLN A 105 -8.70 5.71 6.87
C GLN A 105 -7.21 6.02 6.98
N ILE A 106 -6.73 6.94 6.16
CA ILE A 106 -5.41 7.56 6.32
C ILE A 106 -5.69 8.95 6.90
N GLN A 107 -5.34 9.14 8.17
CA GLN A 107 -5.66 10.36 8.94
C GLN A 107 -4.41 11.22 9.14
N ASN A 108 -4.61 12.50 9.46
CA ASN A 108 -3.55 13.49 9.69
C ASN A 108 -2.65 13.70 8.47
N VAL A 109 -3.25 13.71 7.28
CA VAL A 109 -2.59 13.98 6.01
C VAL A 109 -2.72 15.48 5.70
N GLY A 110 -1.61 16.14 5.42
CA GLY A 110 -1.62 17.54 4.95
C GLY A 110 -2.26 17.65 3.56
N ALA A 111 -2.69 18.85 3.18
CA ALA A 111 -3.20 19.10 1.83
C ALA A 111 -2.11 18.82 0.80
N GLY A 112 -2.43 18.02 -0.23
CA GLY A 112 -1.52 17.75 -1.34
C GLY A 112 -1.51 18.87 -2.37
N GLU A 113 -0.46 18.96 -3.18
CA GLU A 113 -0.45 19.89 -4.31
C GLU A 113 -1.58 19.58 -5.32
N ILE A 114 -2.27 20.61 -5.82
CA ILE A 114 -3.27 20.49 -6.89
C ILE A 114 -2.69 21.08 -8.18
N SER A 115 -2.07 20.22 -9.00
CA SER A 115 -1.51 20.57 -10.32
C SER A 115 -1.51 19.35 -11.24
N GLU A 116 -1.27 19.55 -12.55
CA GLU A 116 -1.28 18.47 -13.55
C GLU A 116 -0.25 17.37 -13.27
N ASN A 117 0.86 17.72 -12.61
CA ASN A 117 1.98 16.83 -12.36
C ASN A 117 2.08 16.36 -10.89
N SER A 118 1.08 16.67 -10.06
CA SER A 118 1.08 16.28 -8.64
C SER A 118 0.96 14.76 -8.48
N SER A 119 1.65 14.24 -7.47
CA SER A 119 1.54 12.84 -7.01
C SER A 119 1.22 12.74 -5.51
N ASP A 120 0.79 13.85 -4.91
CA ASP A 120 0.41 13.92 -3.51
C ASP A 120 -0.97 13.31 -3.29
N ALA A 121 -1.19 12.78 -2.08
CA ALA A 121 -2.54 12.41 -1.65
C ALA A 121 -3.41 13.65 -1.45
N ILE A 122 -4.67 13.57 -1.90
CA ILE A 122 -5.66 14.65 -1.70
C ILE A 122 -6.49 14.37 -0.44
N THR A 123 -6.74 15.42 0.35
CA THR A 123 -7.54 15.32 1.58
C THR A 123 -9.02 15.59 1.36
N GLY A 124 -9.86 15.17 2.31
CA GLY A 124 -11.30 15.44 2.27
C GLY A 124 -11.64 16.94 2.28
N SER A 125 -10.86 17.79 2.96
CA SER A 125 -11.10 19.24 2.98
C SER A 125 -10.79 19.89 1.64
N GLN A 126 -9.82 19.38 0.87
CA GLN A 126 -9.57 19.86 -0.49
C GLN A 126 -10.74 19.51 -1.42
N LEU A 127 -11.23 18.27 -1.36
CA LEU A 127 -12.38 17.85 -2.16
C LEU A 127 -13.64 18.66 -1.78
N TYR A 128 -13.86 18.90 -0.48
CA TYR A 128 -14.97 19.74 0.00
C TYR A 128 -14.93 21.15 -0.60
N SER A 129 -13.76 21.80 -0.63
CA SER A 129 -13.62 23.14 -1.21
C SER A 129 -13.97 23.18 -2.70
N VAL A 130 -13.63 22.12 -3.45
CA VAL A 130 -13.98 22.02 -4.88
C VAL A 130 -15.50 21.85 -5.06
N ILE A 131 -16.14 20.98 -4.28
CA ILE A 131 -17.60 20.77 -4.33
C ILE A 131 -18.33 22.07 -3.98
N LYS A 132 -17.91 22.73 -2.90
CA LYS A 132 -18.50 24.01 -2.49
C LYS A 132 -18.38 25.07 -3.60
N ALA A 133 -17.22 25.18 -4.24
CA ALA A 133 -17.02 26.12 -5.33
C ALA A 133 -17.87 25.80 -6.57
N THR A 134 -18.26 24.54 -6.78
CA THR A 134 -19.13 24.15 -7.90
C THR A 134 -20.62 24.36 -7.59
N ASP A 135 -21.04 24.28 -6.33
CA ASP A 135 -22.42 24.62 -5.93
C ASP A 135 -22.69 26.15 -5.94
N GLU A 136 -21.63 26.96 -5.89
CA GLU A 136 -21.70 28.44 -5.88
C GLU A 136 -21.67 29.08 -7.29
N ILE A 137 -21.58 28.29 -8.37
CA ILE A 137 -21.53 28.74 -9.78
C ILE A 137 -22.73 28.20 -10.55
#